data_AF-A0A5K0W6K0-F1
#
_entry.id   AF-A0A5K0W6K0-F1
#
_cell.length_a   1.000
_cell.length_b   1.000
_cell.length_c   1.000
_cell.angle_alpha   90.00
_cell.angle_beta   90.00
_cell.angle_gamma   90.00
#
_symmetry.space_group_name_H-M   'P 1'
#
loop_
_entity.id
_entity.type
_entity.pdbx_description
1 polymer ?
#
loop_
_entity_poly.entity_id
_entity_poly.type
_entity_poly.pdbx_seq_one_letter_code
_entity_poly.pdbx_strand_id
1 'polypeptide(L)' 'QEKQRAMVNEMVAKLTDICWDKCITGSVGSSFSNSETNCLKNCAQRYVELSMLTVQRFKNMQKM' A
#
# COMPACT_ATOMS: atom_id res chain seq x y z
N GLN A 1 5.66 16.62 15.35
CA GLN A 1 5.43 16.49 13.89
C GLN A 1 6.35 15.45 13.25
N GLU A 2 7.61 15.34 13.65
CA GLU A 2 8.57 14.36 13.10
C GLU A 2 8.08 12.90 13.19
N LYS A 3 7.52 12.48 14.34
CA LYS A 3 6.98 11.13 14.49
C LYS A 3 5.89 10.78 13.46
N GLN A 4 4.95 11.69 13.21
CA GLN A 4 3.91 11.48 12.20
C GLN A 4 4.50 11.41 10.79
N ARG A 5 5.49 12.26 10.49
CA ARG A 5 6.19 12.22 9.19
C ARG A 5 6.94 10.90 9.01
N ALA A 6 7.64 10.42 10.03
CA ALA A 6 8.35 9.15 9.99
C ALA A 6 7.40 7.97 9.73
N MET A 7 6.25 7.94 10.41
CA MET A 7 5.22 6.92 10.20
C MET A 7 4.64 6.95 8.78
N VAL A 8 4.39 8.14 8.23
CA VAL A 8 3.91 8.27 6.84
C VAL A 8 4.97 7.80 5.86
N ASN A 9 6.24 8.14 6.09
CA ASN A 9 7.34 7.70 5.22
C ASN A 9 7.52 6.18 5.24
N GLU A 10 7.42 5.56 6.42
CA GLU A 10 7.47 4.09 6.54
C GLU A 10 6.30 3.42 5.81
N MET A 11 5.10 3.98 5.93
CA MET A 11 3.92 3.51 5.20
C MET A 11 4.09 3.65 3.68
N VAL A 12 4.63 4.77 3.21
CA VAL A 12 4.92 4.99 1.78
C VAL A 12 5.93 3.98 1.29
N ALA A 13 7.05 3.78 2.00
CA ALA A 13 8.07 2.81 1.63
C ALA A 13 7.49 1.39 1.54
N LYS A 14 6.68 0.99 2.52
CA LYS A 14 6.02 -0.32 2.52
C LYS A 14 5.03 -0.51 1.36
N LEU A 15 4.26 0.53 1.04
CA LEU A 15 3.36 0.52 -0.12
C LEU A 15 4.15 0.43 -1.43
N THR A 16 5.27 1.15 -1.53
CA THR A 16 6.15 1.11 -2.70
C THR A 16 6.66 -0.31 -2.93
N ASP A 17 7.24 -0.96 -1.94
CA ASP A 17 7.77 -2.33 -2.09
C ASP A 17 6.67 -3.32 -2.50
N ILE A 18 5.56 -3.34 -1.75
CA ILE A 18 4.49 -4.32 -1.97
C ILE A 18 3.83 -4.12 -3.33
N CYS A 19 3.57 -2.87 -3.73
CA CYS A 19 2.91 -2.59 -4.99
C CYS A 19 3.86 -2.70 -6.18
N TRP A 20 5.15 -2.46 -5.99
CA TRP A 20 6.16 -2.72 -7.02
C TRP A 20 6.17 -4.20 -7.41
N ASP A 21 6.35 -5.09 -6.43
CA ASP A 21 6.42 -6.54 -6.66
C ASP A 21 5.13 -7.11 -7.29
N LYS A 22 3.98 -6.49 -7.01
CA LYS A 22 2.69 -6.93 -7.54
C LYS A 22 2.40 -6.42 -8.94
N CYS A 23 2.79 -5.19 -9.25
CA CYS A 23 2.33 -4.50 -10.45
C CYS A 23 3.39 -4.43 -11.54
N ILE A 24 4.67 -4.42 -11.18
CA ILE A 24 5.78 -4.28 -12.12
C ILE A 24 6.42 -5.64 -12.34
N THR A 25 5.88 -6.38 -13.31
CA THR A 25 6.29 -7.76 -13.63
C THR A 25 6.98 -7.90 -14.98
N GLY A 26 7.03 -6.82 -15.76
CA GLY A 26 7.64 -6.77 -17.09
C GLY A 26 8.93 -5.93 -17.12
N SER A 27 9.39 -5.64 -18.33
CA SER A 27 10.53 -4.76 -18.56
C SER A 27 10.23 -3.33 -18.11
N VAL A 28 11.11 -2.74 -17.32
CA VAL A 28 10.97 -1.34 -16.89
C VAL A 28 11.28 -0.42 -18.07
N GLY A 29 10.25 0.26 -18.59
CA GLY A 29 10.39 1.30 -19.60
C GLY A 29 10.69 2.68 -19.01
N SER A 30 10.76 3.71 -19.85
CA SER A 30 10.90 5.11 -19.42
C SER A 30 9.68 5.66 -18.68
N SER A 31 8.56 4.94 -18.73
CA SER A 31 7.28 5.28 -18.09
C SER A 31 6.49 4.02 -17.79
N PHE A 32 5.65 4.07 -16.77
CA PHE A 32 4.65 3.03 -16.53
C PHE A 32 3.60 3.02 -17.64
N SER A 33 3.25 1.82 -18.09
CA SER A 33 2.07 1.60 -18.92
C SER A 33 0.78 1.98 -18.18
N ASN A 34 -0.32 2.10 -18.93
CA ASN A 34 -1.64 2.37 -18.36
C ASN A 34 -2.09 1.26 -17.39
N SER A 35 -1.76 -0.01 -17.69
CA SER A 35 -2.08 -1.15 -16.82
C SER A 35 -1.29 -1.12 -15.53
N GLU A 36 0.02 -0.85 -15.58
CA GLU A 36 0.87 -0.70 -14.38
C GLU A 36 0.41 0.48 -13.51
N THR A 37 0.11 1.63 -14.13
CA THR A 37 -0.39 2.81 -13.41
C THR A 37 -1.71 2.51 -12.69
N ASN A 38 -2.64 1.84 -13.37
CA ASN A 38 -3.92 1.44 -12.77
C ASN A 38 -3.72 0.37 -11.69
N CYS A 39 -2.80 -0.57 -11.87
CA CYS A 39 -2.46 -1.57 -10.87
C CYS A 39 -1.90 -0.90 -9.60
N LEU A 40 -0.92 -0.01 -9.73
CA LEU A 40 -0.29 0.69 -8.60
C LEU A 40 -1.33 1.48 -7.78
N LYS A 41 -2.21 2.24 -8.45
CA LYS A 41 -3.32 2.96 -7.80
C LYS A 41 -4.22 2.02 -7.01
N ASN A 42 -4.65 0.93 -7.65
CA ASN A 42 -5.53 -0.07 -7.06
C ASN A 42 -4.87 -0.82 -5.89
N CYS A 43 -3.58 -1.13 -6.01
CA CYS A 43 -2.81 -1.83 -4.99
C CYS A 43 -2.69 -0.99 -3.73
N ALA A 44 -2.28 0.28 -3.86
CA ALA A 44 -2.14 1.17 -2.72
C ALA A 44 -3.48 1.37 -2.00
N GLN A 45 -4.56 1.65 -2.74
CA GLN A 45 -5.89 1.82 -2.18
C GLN A 45 -6.35 0.58 -1.40
N ARG A 46 -6.29 -0.61 -2.03
CA ARG A 46 -6.71 -1.87 -1.40
C ARG A 46 -5.88 -2.24 -0.19
N TYR A 47 -4.58 -1.98 -0.22
CA TYR A 47 -3.70 -2.28 0.92
C TYR A 47 -4.10 -1.47 2.15
N VAL A 48 -4.38 -0.18 1.98
CA VAL A 48 -4.80 0.70 3.07
C VAL A 48 -6.18 0.28 3.62
N GLU A 49 -7.15 0.04 2.73
CA GLU A 49 -8.49 -0.43 3.11
C GLU A 49 -8.45 -1.73 3.91
N LEU A 50 -7.73 -2.74 3.41
CA LEU A 50 -7.60 -4.03 4.10
C LEU A 50 -6.84 -3.91 5.42
N SER A 51 -5.82 -3.06 5.48
CA SER A 51 -5.08 -2.80 6.72
C SER A 51 -6.00 -2.20 7.80
N MET A 52 -6.85 -1.24 7.43
CA MET A 52 -7.83 -0.64 8.35
C MET A 52 -8.88 -1.65 8.81
N LEU A 53 -9.46 -2.43 7.88
CA LEU A 53 -10.43 -3.49 8.20
C LEU A 53 -9.82 -4.54 9.13
N THR A 54 -8.57 -4.92 8.91
CA THR A 54 -7.83 -5.86 9.75
C THR A 54 -7.70 -5.33 11.18
N VAL A 55 -7.23 -4.08 11.33
CA VAL A 55 -7.14 -3.42 12.64
C VAL A 55 -8.50 -3.33 13.33
N GLN A 56 -9.56 -2.98 12.59
CA GLN A 56 -10.91 -2.89 13.13
C GLN A 56 -11.40 -4.26 13.63
N ARG A 57 -11.14 -5.34 12.88
CA ARG A 57 -11.49 -6.70 13.28
C ARG A 57 -10.77 -7.12 14.56
N PHE A 58 -9.47 -6.87 14.67
CA PHE A 58 -8.71 -7.15 15.90
C PHE A 58 -9.22 -6.36 17.10
N LYS A 59 -9.54 -5.07 16.93
CA LYS A 59 -10.14 -4.25 17.99
C LYS A 59 -11.49 -4.80 18.44
N ASN A 60 -12.31 -5.31 17.52
CA ASN A 60 -13.60 -5.92 17.87
C ASN A 60 -13.41 -7.25 18.62
N MET A 61 -12.36 -8.02 18.30
CA MET A 61 -12.04 -9.26 19.01
C MET A 61 -11.52 -9.02 20.43
N GLN A 62 -10.74 -7.96 20.68
CA GLN A 62 -10.24 -7.61 22.02
C GLN A 62 -11.34 -7.09 22.97
N LYS A 63 -12.50 -6.71 22.45
CA LYS A 63 -13.64 -6.22 23.24
C LYS A 63 -14.60 -7.33 23.67
N MET A 64 -14.40 -8.55 23.18
CA MET A 64 -15.10 -9.76 23.63
C MET A 64 -14.33 -10.37 24.79
#